data_AF-H0EF75-F1
#
_entry.id   AF-H0EF75-F1
#
_cell.length_a   1.000
_cell.length_b   1.000
_cell.length_c   1.000
_cell.angle_alpha   90.00
_cell.angle_beta   90.00
_cell.angle_gamma   90.00
#
_symmetry.space_group_name_H-M   'P 1'
#
loop_
_entity.id
_entity.type
_entity.pdbx_description
1 polymer ?
#
loop_
_entity_poly.entity_id
_entity_poly.type
_entity_poly.pdbx_seq_one_letter_code
_entity_poly.pdbx_strand_id
1 'polypeptide(L)'
;MNIMDFAKDLLFKMKYEQQDIPIGSLPLVFVTHSMGGLVAKKAFTIGLNDKAYTNIVSQLKAVIFMSTPHRGGNGAEALSQLLQVFGMSKDYVKELASNSTFLQSINDEFTNVSQDLQLFSFYETLKTSGVGGKSYV
;
A
#
# COMPACT_ATOMS: atom_id res chain seq x y z
N MET A 1 8.04 9.07 -9.38
CA MET A 1 6.90 8.13 -9.34
C MET A 1 6.27 8.20 -7.96
N ASN A 2 4.99 8.54 -7.88
CA ASN A 2 4.22 8.61 -6.63
C ASN A 2 3.41 7.32 -6.41
N ILE A 3 2.68 7.22 -5.28
CA ILE A 3 1.85 6.04 -4.94
C ILE A 3 0.83 5.72 -6.04
N MET A 4 0.27 6.73 -6.71
CA MET A 4 -0.70 6.51 -7.79
C MET A 4 -0.04 5.88 -9.02
N ASP A 5 1.18 6.28 -9.35
CA ASP A 5 1.94 5.67 -10.45
C ASP A 5 2.22 4.19 -10.15
N PHE A 6 2.68 3.88 -8.92
CA PHE A 6 2.91 2.49 -8.49
C PHE A 6 1.62 1.65 -8.48
N ALA A 7 0.49 2.25 -8.11
CA ALA A 7 -0.80 1.55 -8.11
C ALA A 7 -1.25 1.19 -9.54
N LYS A 8 -1.07 2.11 -10.49
CA LYS A 8 -1.38 1.86 -11.91
C LYS A 8 -0.43 0.83 -12.52
N ASP A 9 0.86 0.92 -12.20
CA ASP A 9 1.86 -0.07 -12.62
C ASP A 9 1.54 -1.47 -12.08
N LEU A 10 1.15 -1.58 -10.80
CA LEU A 10 0.72 -2.84 -10.21
C LEU A 10 -0.49 -3.45 -10.96
N LEU A 11 -1.53 -2.65 -11.23
CA LEU A 11 -2.70 -3.11 -11.98
C LEU A 11 -2.33 -3.55 -13.41
N PHE A 12 -1.48 -2.76 -14.09
CA PHE A 12 -0.99 -3.08 -15.42
C PHE A 12 -0.26 -4.42 -15.42
N LYS A 13 0.66 -4.63 -14.49
CA LYS A 13 1.42 -5.87 -14.36
C LYS A 13 0.52 -7.06 -14.03
N MET A 14 -0.39 -6.90 -13.07
CA MET A 14 -1.35 -7.94 -12.74
C MET A 14 -2.18 -8.40 -13.95
N LYS A 15 -2.47 -7.50 -14.88
CA LYS A 15 -3.30 -7.82 -16.05
C LYS A 15 -2.50 -8.36 -17.25
N TYR A 16 -1.33 -7.79 -17.50
CA TYR A 16 -0.63 -7.98 -18.78
C TYR A 16 0.68 -8.76 -18.66
N GLU A 17 1.26 -8.91 -17.47
CA GLU A 17 2.44 -9.77 -17.32
C GLU A 17 2.03 -11.25 -17.43
N GLN A 18 2.81 -12.00 -18.21
CA GLN A 18 2.55 -13.40 -18.46
C GLN A 18 2.91 -14.24 -17.24
N GLN A 19 1.97 -15.05 -16.79
CA GLN A 19 2.10 -15.97 -15.66
C GLN A 19 1.53 -17.33 -16.08
N ASP A 20 1.99 -18.41 -15.45
CA ASP A 20 1.45 -19.77 -15.71
C ASP A 20 -0.05 -19.85 -15.36
N ILE A 21 -0.46 -19.10 -14.34
CA ILE A 21 -1.84 -18.94 -13.91
C ILE A 21 -2.21 -17.45 -14.00
N PRO A 22 -3.17 -17.05 -14.85
CA PRO A 22 -3.58 -15.66 -14.96
C PRO A 22 -4.07 -15.11 -13.63
N ILE A 23 -3.57 -13.94 -13.23
CA ILE A 23 -4.01 -13.27 -12.00
C ILE A 23 -5.49 -12.89 -12.14
N GLY A 24 -6.28 -13.25 -11.14
CA GLY A 24 -7.75 -13.11 -11.17
C GLY A 24 -8.51 -14.33 -11.72
N SER A 25 -7.82 -15.42 -12.07
CA SER A 25 -8.48 -16.71 -12.32
C SER A 25 -8.77 -17.49 -11.02
N LEU A 26 -8.09 -17.14 -9.93
CA LEU A 26 -8.25 -17.69 -8.59
C LEU A 26 -8.45 -16.56 -7.57
N PRO A 27 -9.02 -16.84 -6.38
CA PRO A 27 -9.05 -15.90 -5.28
C PRO A 27 -7.65 -15.36 -4.94
N LEU A 28 -7.55 -14.05 -4.73
CA LEU A 28 -6.29 -13.34 -4.49
C LEU A 28 -6.14 -12.95 -3.02
N VAL A 29 -4.90 -12.95 -2.54
CA VAL A 29 -4.51 -12.36 -1.26
C VAL A 29 -3.33 -11.44 -1.51
N PHE A 30 -3.42 -10.20 -1.03
CA PHE A 30 -2.29 -9.29 -1.03
C PHE A 30 -1.52 -9.39 0.28
N VAL A 31 -0.20 -9.57 0.17
CA VAL A 31 0.73 -9.44 1.28
C VAL A 31 1.59 -8.23 1.02
N THR A 32 1.52 -7.26 1.93
CA THR A 32 2.06 -5.93 1.71
C THR A 32 2.92 -5.51 2.88
N HIS A 33 3.96 -4.74 2.59
CA HIS A 33 4.88 -4.23 3.60
C HIS A 33 5.07 -2.72 3.43
N SER A 34 5.09 -1.98 4.53
CA SER A 34 5.33 -0.54 4.58
C SER A 34 4.44 0.21 3.58
N MET A 35 5.03 1.02 2.69
CA MET A 35 4.36 1.78 1.63
C MET A 35 3.60 0.89 0.65
N GLY A 36 3.99 -0.38 0.48
CA GLY A 36 3.29 -1.32 -0.41
C GLY A 36 1.82 -1.51 -0.03
N GLY A 37 1.48 -1.37 1.26
CA GLY A 37 0.08 -1.42 1.69
C GLY A 37 -0.73 -0.23 1.20
N LEU A 38 -0.13 0.96 1.09
CA LEU A 38 -0.77 2.15 0.52
C LEU A 38 -0.97 2.00 -0.99
N VAL A 39 0.02 1.45 -1.68
CA VAL A 39 -0.08 1.13 -3.12
C VAL A 39 -1.19 0.11 -3.36
N ALA A 40 -1.26 -0.95 -2.56
CA ALA A 40 -2.30 -1.98 -2.67
C ALA A 40 -3.71 -1.41 -2.43
N LYS A 41 -3.89 -0.58 -1.38
CA LYS A 41 -5.15 0.13 -1.13
C LYS A 41 -5.58 0.94 -2.36
N LYS A 42 -4.67 1.75 -2.91
CA LYS A 42 -4.98 2.62 -4.06
C LYS A 42 -5.25 1.82 -5.33
N ALA A 43 -4.48 0.76 -5.58
CA ALA A 43 -4.68 -0.14 -6.72
C ALA A 43 -6.04 -0.83 -6.66
N PHE A 44 -6.44 -1.34 -5.49
CA PHE A 44 -7.75 -1.94 -5.30
C PHE A 44 -8.88 -0.95 -5.59
N THR A 45 -8.83 0.25 -5.00
CA THR A 45 -9.83 1.30 -5.23
C THR A 45 -9.93 1.71 -6.71
N ILE A 46 -8.78 1.90 -7.39
CA ILE A 46 -8.77 2.21 -8.83
C ILE A 46 -9.36 1.05 -9.63
N GLY A 47 -8.93 -0.18 -9.35
CA GLY A 47 -9.34 -1.35 -10.11
C GLY A 47 -10.83 -1.67 -9.99
N LEU A 48 -11.45 -1.37 -8.85
CA LEU A 48 -12.90 -1.54 -8.69
C LEU A 48 -13.70 -0.56 -9.56
N ASN A 49 -13.15 0.62 -9.85
CA ASN A 49 -13.81 1.66 -10.63
C ASN A 49 -13.42 1.62 -12.12
N ASP A 50 -12.48 0.77 -12.52
CA ASP A 50 -12.02 0.61 -13.89
C ASP A 50 -12.35 -0.79 -14.42
N LYS A 51 -13.26 -0.85 -15.41
CA LYS A 51 -13.71 -2.08 -16.06
C LYS A 51 -12.56 -2.93 -16.61
N ALA A 52 -11.41 -2.33 -16.91
CA ALA A 52 -10.23 -3.06 -17.34
C ALA A 52 -9.67 -3.98 -16.24
N TYR A 53 -9.86 -3.65 -14.96
CA TYR A 53 -9.24 -4.35 -13.84
C TYR A 53 -10.25 -4.93 -12.84
N THR A 54 -11.52 -4.52 -12.89
CA THR A 54 -12.56 -4.94 -11.92
C THR A 54 -12.68 -6.47 -11.80
N ASN A 55 -12.56 -7.19 -12.91
CA ASN A 55 -12.61 -8.65 -12.93
C ASN A 55 -11.45 -9.29 -12.13
N ILE A 56 -10.27 -8.66 -12.13
CA ILE A 56 -9.09 -9.14 -11.42
C ILE A 56 -9.20 -8.78 -9.93
N VAL A 57 -9.45 -7.50 -9.62
CA VAL A 57 -9.43 -7.05 -8.22
C VAL A 57 -10.62 -7.58 -7.42
N SER A 58 -11.76 -7.90 -8.05
CA SER A 58 -12.90 -8.56 -7.38
C SER A 58 -12.58 -9.97 -6.86
N GLN A 59 -11.49 -10.59 -7.32
CA GLN A 59 -11.00 -11.83 -6.75
C GLN A 59 -10.22 -11.65 -5.44
N LEU A 60 -9.84 -10.42 -5.07
CA LEU A 60 -9.18 -10.16 -3.80
C LEU A 60 -10.11 -10.51 -2.63
N LYS A 61 -9.64 -11.38 -1.73
CA LYS A 61 -10.38 -11.82 -0.54
C LYS A 61 -9.76 -11.32 0.76
N ALA A 62 -8.46 -11.10 0.76
CA ALA A 62 -7.76 -10.64 1.95
C ALA A 62 -6.57 -9.74 1.63
N VAL A 63 -6.27 -8.84 2.58
CA VAL A 63 -5.06 -8.03 2.57
C VAL A 63 -4.36 -8.15 3.91
N ILE A 64 -3.09 -8.53 3.85
CA ILE A 64 -2.16 -8.59 4.97
C ILE A 64 -1.24 -7.37 4.88
N PHE A 65 -1.27 -6.53 5.90
CA PHE A 65 -0.46 -5.34 6.04
C PHE A 65 0.62 -5.54 7.09
N MET A 66 1.87 -5.29 6.72
CA MET A 66 3.03 -5.37 7.60
C MET A 66 3.66 -3.99 7.73
N SER A 67 3.59 -3.39 8.91
CA SER A 67 4.11 -2.05 9.22
C SER A 67 3.67 -0.97 8.21
N THR A 68 2.43 -1.07 7.71
CA THR A 68 1.86 -0.10 6.77
C THR A 68 1.35 1.14 7.52
N PRO A 69 1.82 2.36 7.20
CA PRO A 69 1.33 3.58 7.81
C PRO A 69 -0.06 3.94 7.26
N HIS A 70 -1.10 3.34 7.83
CA HIS A 70 -2.46 3.40 7.29
C HIS A 70 -3.11 4.79 7.26
N ARG A 71 -2.85 5.64 8.26
CA ARG A 71 -3.45 6.97 8.41
C ARG A 71 -2.36 8.02 8.37
N GLY A 72 -2.58 9.11 7.64
CA GLY A 72 -1.70 10.28 7.68
C GLY A 72 -1.68 10.89 9.08
N GLY A 73 -0.50 11.26 9.58
CA GLY A 73 -0.28 11.67 10.99
C GLY A 73 1.15 11.31 11.43
N ASN A 74 1.35 10.78 12.65
CA ASN A 74 2.63 10.22 13.10
C ASN A 74 3.17 9.12 12.15
N GLY A 75 2.31 8.51 11.34
CA GLY A 75 2.67 7.57 10.29
C GLY A 75 3.40 8.21 9.09
N ALA A 76 3.25 9.51 8.85
CA ALA A 76 3.98 10.23 7.82
C ALA A 76 5.46 10.42 8.21
N GLU A 77 5.74 10.64 9.49
CA GLU A 77 7.11 10.65 10.04
C GLU A 77 7.74 9.25 9.98
N ALA A 78 6.99 8.21 10.39
CA ALA A 78 7.45 6.81 10.30
C ALA A 78 7.72 6.40 8.84
N LEU A 79 6.82 6.75 7.92
CA LEU A 79 7.01 6.56 6.48
C LEU A 79 8.24 7.33 5.99
N SER A 80 8.44 8.56 6.46
CA SER A 80 9.59 9.36 6.06
C SER A 80 10.92 8.80 6.55
N GLN A 81 10.94 8.24 7.76
CA GLN A 81 12.10 7.53 8.31
C GLN A 81 12.36 6.25 7.52
N LEU A 82 11.33 5.47 7.21
CA LEU A 82 11.45 4.26 6.39
C LEU A 82 11.99 4.58 4.99
N LEU A 83 11.42 5.57 4.31
CA LEU A 83 11.86 5.96 2.97
C LEU A 83 13.31 6.46 2.95
N GLN A 84 13.76 7.16 4.01
CA GLN A 84 15.17 7.52 4.17
C GLN A 84 16.08 6.29 4.35
N VAL A 85 15.66 5.30 5.15
CA VAL A 85 16.38 4.04 5.31
C VAL A 85 16.50 3.27 3.99
N PHE A 86 15.46 3.31 3.15
CA PHE A 86 15.45 2.68 1.82
C PHE A 86 16.10 3.54 0.72
N GLY A 87 16.76 4.66 1.05
CA GLY A 87 17.52 5.47 0.11
C GLY A 87 16.67 6.25 -0.90
N MET A 88 15.38 6.45 -0.62
CA MET A 88 14.53 7.30 -1.46
C MET A 88 14.92 8.77 -1.33
N SER A 89 14.74 9.54 -2.42
CA SER A 89 15.18 10.93 -2.45
C SER A 89 14.49 11.76 -1.36
N LYS A 90 15.24 12.69 -0.76
CA LYS A 90 14.71 13.56 0.31
C LYS A 90 13.49 14.37 -0.15
N ASP A 91 13.42 14.73 -1.42
CA ASP A 91 12.29 15.46 -1.99
C ASP A 91 11.03 14.59 -2.05
N TYR A 92 11.18 13.31 -2.44
CA TYR A 92 10.08 12.35 -2.44
C TYR A 92 9.58 12.07 -1.02
N VAL A 93 10.51 11.88 -0.09
CA VAL A 93 10.22 11.71 1.34
C VAL A 93 9.45 12.91 1.88
N LYS A 94 9.92 14.12 1.59
CA LYS A 94 9.31 15.38 2.06
C LYS A 94 7.92 15.58 1.48
N GLU A 95 7.72 15.25 0.20
CA GLU A 95 6.41 15.33 -0.46
C GLU A 95 5.39 14.38 0.19
N LEU A 96 5.76 13.12 0.45
CA LEU A 96 4.89 12.18 1.16
C LEU A 96 4.66 12.58 2.62
N ALA A 97 5.69 13.08 3.31
CA ALA A 97 5.58 13.57 4.69
C ALA A 97 4.58 14.72 4.81
N SER A 98 4.63 15.66 3.86
CA SER A 98 3.75 16.83 3.82
C SER A 98 2.32 16.51 3.42
N ASN A 99 2.09 15.37 2.76
CA ASN A 99 0.80 14.98 2.21
C ASN A 99 0.03 14.01 3.11
N SER A 100 -0.02 14.29 4.42
CA SER A 100 -0.84 13.52 5.38
C SER A 100 -2.29 13.41 4.91
N THR A 101 -2.84 14.47 4.30
CA THR A 101 -4.17 14.50 3.70
C THR A 101 -4.33 13.52 2.54
N PHE A 102 -3.30 13.29 1.73
CA PHE A 102 -3.34 12.31 0.63
C PHE A 102 -3.30 10.86 1.15
N LEU A 103 -2.46 10.58 2.15
CA LEU A 103 -2.44 9.26 2.80
C LEU A 103 -3.78 8.97 3.48
N GLN A 104 -4.35 9.99 4.11
CA GLN A 104 -5.69 9.92 4.69
C GLN A 104 -6.75 9.63 3.63
N SER A 105 -6.71 10.33 2.48
CA SER A 105 -7.68 10.10 1.41
C SER A 105 -7.59 8.68 0.83
N ILE A 106 -6.38 8.12 0.65
CA ILE A 106 -6.21 6.72 0.23
C ILE A 106 -6.89 5.77 1.21
N ASN A 107 -6.71 6.01 2.51
CA ASN A 107 -7.31 5.19 3.54
C ASN A 107 -8.84 5.29 3.54
N ASP A 108 -9.37 6.50 3.44
CA ASP A 108 -10.81 6.76 3.51
C ASP A 108 -11.51 6.17 2.28
N GLU A 109 -10.94 6.38 1.09
CA GLU A 109 -11.41 5.75 -0.15
C GLU A 109 -11.42 4.21 -0.04
N PHE A 110 -10.33 3.62 0.45
CA PHE A 110 -10.24 2.16 0.59
C PHE A 110 -11.24 1.61 1.61
N THR A 111 -11.46 2.32 2.72
CA THR A 111 -12.40 1.91 3.78
C THR A 111 -13.83 1.78 3.22
N ASN A 112 -14.21 2.66 2.30
CA ASN A 112 -15.54 2.64 1.68
C ASN A 112 -15.79 1.41 0.80
N VAL A 113 -14.74 0.76 0.29
CA VAL A 113 -14.85 -0.33 -0.70
C VAL A 113 -14.32 -1.68 -0.19
N SER A 114 -13.84 -1.76 1.05
CA SER A 114 -13.16 -2.95 1.60
C SER A 114 -14.03 -3.79 2.53
N GLN A 115 -15.35 -3.59 2.54
CA GLN A 115 -16.26 -4.27 3.49
C GLN A 115 -16.25 -5.79 3.35
N ASP A 116 -16.04 -6.31 2.13
CA ASP A 116 -16.01 -7.75 1.86
C ASP A 116 -14.60 -8.36 2.00
N LEU A 117 -13.59 -7.56 2.37
CA LEU A 117 -12.20 -8.02 2.51
C LEU A 117 -11.87 -8.41 3.95
N GLN A 118 -11.11 -9.49 4.10
CA GLN A 118 -10.45 -9.80 5.37
C GLN A 118 -9.16 -8.98 5.49
N LEU A 119 -9.09 -8.08 6.48
CA LEU A 119 -7.95 -7.19 6.68
C LEU A 119 -7.16 -7.61 7.93
N PHE A 120 -5.87 -7.83 7.76
CA PHE A 120 -4.94 -8.15 8.85
C PHE A 120 -3.82 -7.13 8.89
N SER A 121 -3.53 -6.56 10.06
CA SER A 121 -2.45 -5.58 10.23
C SER A 121 -1.49 -6.04 11.33
N PHE A 122 -0.22 -6.08 10.99
CA PHE A 122 0.88 -6.46 11.86
C PHE A 122 1.86 -5.28 11.98
N TYR A 123 2.41 -5.09 13.18
CA TYR A 123 3.35 -4.02 13.49
C TYR A 123 4.41 -4.51 14.46
N GLU A 124 5.57 -3.87 14.50
CA GLU A 124 6.63 -4.23 15.44
C GLU A 124 6.25 -3.89 16.89
N THR A 125 6.41 -4.86 17.79
CA THR A 125 6.19 -4.69 19.24
C THR A 125 7.49 -4.49 20.01
N LEU A 126 8.63 -4.70 19.35
CA LEU A 126 9.96 -4.51 19.91
C LEU A 126 10.64 -3.33 19.22
N LYS A 127 11.39 -2.54 19.98
CA LYS A 127 12.15 -1.43 19.41
C LYS A 127 13.34 -1.96 18.63
N THR A 128 13.41 -1.62 17.35
CA THR A 128 14.54 -1.93 16.47
C THR A 128 15.54 -0.78 16.50
N SER A 129 16.83 -1.10 16.53
CA SER A 129 17.88 -0.07 16.51
C SER A 129 18.10 0.38 15.07
N GLY A 130 17.77 1.64 14.76
CA GLY A 130 17.94 2.25 13.44
C GLY A 130 18.87 3.47 13.46
N VAL A 131 19.01 4.12 12.30
CA VAL A 131 19.92 5.27 12.07
C VAL A 131 19.63 6.48 12.99
N GLY A 132 18.41 6.57 13.54
CA GLY A 132 17.99 7.61 14.50
C GLY A 132 17.82 7.15 15.95
N GLY A 133 18.25 5.94 16.31
CA GLY A 133 18.03 5.33 17.63
C GLY A 133 16.99 4.21 17.61
N LYS A 134 16.44 3.86 18.78
CA LYS A 134 15.47 2.76 18.93
C LYS A 134 14.06 3.24 18.62
N SER A 135 13.46 2.77 17.52
CA SER A 135 12.08 3.06 17.12
C SER A 135 11.28 1.78 16.89
N TYR A 136 9.95 1.89 16.91
CA TYR A 136 9.06 0.86 16.39
C TYR A 136 8.87 1.12 14.90
N VAL A 137 8.91 0.09 14.06
CA VAL A 137 8.65 0.19 12.62
C VAL A 137 7.22 -0.18 12.27
#